data_AF-A0A3D1KX44-F1
#
_entry.id   AF-A0A3D1KX44-F1
#
_cell.length_a   1.000
_cell.length_b   1.000
_cell.length_c   1.000
_cell.angle_alpha   90.00
_cell.angle_beta   90.00
_cell.angle_gamma   90.00
#
_symmetry.space_group_name_H-M   'P 1'
#
loop_
_entity.id
_entity.type
_entity.pdbx_description
1 polymer ?
#
loop_
_entity_poly.entity_id
_entity_poly.type
_entity_poly.pdbx_seq_one_letter_code
_entity_poly.pdbx_strand_id
1 'polypeptide(L)'
;MKKVTKIFSLAFFATMAIVGCNNTDDLTDNSIEGTYSGTLTSKSATGAVLGSSSATAGISITGENLIQVHCVGAGIDTTFMLNYYADNDSVRICLAGKDFQNTYGHTMGQWHMGGGMMGDIQKGQTEWQHHMADEHMAVDKHSGGFDMMNNSFGYTFNRYNGSSHSIMNFEGIKK
;
A
#
# COMPACT_ATOMS: atom_id res chain seq x y z
N MET A 1 -66.76 46.23 12.85
CA MET A 1 -65.62 45.61 13.59
C MET A 1 -65.24 44.31 12.89
N LYS A 2 -63.96 44.21 12.51
CA LYS A 2 -63.12 43.09 12.03
C LYS A 2 -63.77 41.86 11.34
N LYS A 3 -63.41 41.70 10.06
CA LYS A 3 -63.56 40.51 9.22
C LYS A 3 -62.62 39.40 9.70
N VAL A 4 -63.07 38.13 9.70
CA VAL A 4 -62.19 36.97 9.77
C VAL A 4 -62.56 36.00 8.66
N THR A 5 -61.77 36.07 7.59
CA THR A 5 -61.64 35.06 6.54
C THR A 5 -60.71 33.95 7.05
N LYS A 6 -60.78 32.75 6.44
CA LYS A 6 -59.73 31.70 6.25
C LYS A 6 -60.13 30.34 6.85
N ILE A 7 -59.84 29.16 6.27
CA ILE A 7 -59.14 28.74 5.04
C ILE A 7 -59.55 27.26 4.82
N PHE A 8 -59.80 26.87 3.56
CA PHE A 8 -59.82 25.47 3.12
C PHE A 8 -58.39 24.91 3.17
N SER A 9 -58.16 23.73 3.73
CA SER A 9 -56.88 23.03 3.54
C SER A 9 -57.11 21.55 3.30
N LEU A 10 -57.10 21.22 2.01
CA LEU A 10 -57.05 19.90 1.43
C LEU A 10 -55.61 19.39 1.59
N ALA A 11 -55.39 18.35 2.40
CA ALA A 11 -54.07 17.75 2.57
C ALA A 11 -53.74 16.86 1.37
N PHE A 12 -52.87 17.33 0.49
CA PHE A 12 -52.28 16.55 -0.61
C PHE A 12 -51.02 15.85 -0.08
N PHE A 13 -51.14 14.56 0.26
CA PHE A 13 -49.99 13.72 0.57
C PHE A 13 -49.34 13.26 -0.74
N ALA A 14 -48.31 13.98 -1.19
CA ALA A 14 -47.41 13.52 -2.23
C ALA A 14 -46.42 12.52 -1.64
N THR A 15 -46.65 11.23 -1.85
CA THR A 15 -45.64 10.20 -1.61
C THR A 15 -44.58 10.27 -2.71
N MET A 16 -43.46 10.95 -2.44
CA MET A 16 -42.24 10.80 -3.23
C MET A 16 -41.67 9.41 -2.98
N ALA A 17 -41.86 8.51 -3.94
CA ALA A 17 -41.04 7.32 -4.06
C ALA A 17 -39.63 7.78 -4.45
N ILE A 18 -38.73 7.83 -3.48
CA ILE A 18 -37.30 7.98 -3.76
C ILE A 18 -36.87 6.63 -4.33
N VAL A 19 -36.89 6.51 -5.65
CA VAL A 19 -36.18 5.44 -6.35
C VAL A 19 -34.70 5.74 -6.13
N GLY A 20 -34.12 5.12 -5.11
CA GLY A 20 -32.68 5.07 -4.95
C GLY A 20 -32.12 4.35 -6.17
N CYS A 21 -31.50 5.09 -7.09
CA CYS A 21 -30.58 4.52 -8.04
C CYS A 21 -29.46 3.85 -7.24
N ASN A 22 -29.53 2.54 -7.11
CA ASN A 22 -28.36 1.74 -6.76
C ASN A 22 -27.42 1.84 -7.96
N ASN A 23 -26.55 2.85 -7.98
CA ASN A 23 -25.31 2.74 -8.70
C ASN A 23 -24.52 1.66 -7.97
N THR A 24 -24.72 0.41 -8.37
CA THR A 24 -23.70 -0.62 -8.19
C THR A 24 -22.59 -0.27 -9.19
N ASP A 25 -21.89 0.82 -8.91
CA ASP A 25 -20.51 0.93 -9.32
C ASP A 25 -19.83 -0.20 -8.53
N ASP A 26 -19.47 -1.29 -9.22
CA ASP A 26 -18.46 -2.21 -8.71
C ASP A 26 -17.21 -1.34 -8.48
N LEU A 27 -17.10 -0.80 -7.27
CA LEU A 27 -15.91 -0.12 -6.80
C LEU A 27 -14.84 -1.19 -6.75
N THR A 28 -14.07 -1.33 -7.83
CA THR A 28 -12.77 -2.00 -7.77
C THR A 28 -11.98 -1.28 -6.69
N ASP A 29 -11.84 -1.93 -5.53
CA ASP A 29 -11.10 -1.41 -4.40
C ASP A 29 -9.61 -1.33 -4.77
N ASN A 30 -9.23 -0.21 -5.39
CA ASN A 30 -7.87 0.12 -5.78
C ASN A 30 -6.99 0.50 -4.57
N SER A 31 -7.43 0.24 -3.34
CA SER A 31 -6.59 0.41 -2.15
C SER A 31 -5.52 -0.69 -2.07
N ILE A 32 -4.34 -0.31 -1.59
CA ILE A 32 -3.28 -1.26 -1.24
C ILE A 32 -3.50 -1.92 0.14
N GLU A 33 -4.44 -1.41 0.95
CA GLU A 33 -4.79 -2.01 2.23
C GLU A 33 -5.52 -3.34 2.03
N GLY A 34 -5.32 -4.26 2.97
CA GLY A 34 -6.03 -5.53 2.97
C GLY A 34 -5.13 -6.70 3.30
N THR A 35 -5.67 -7.89 3.06
CA THR A 35 -4.96 -9.15 3.32
C THR A 35 -4.59 -9.82 2.01
N TYR A 36 -3.30 -10.03 1.81
CA TYR A 36 -2.73 -10.71 0.66
C TYR A 36 -2.37 -12.13 1.06
N SER A 37 -2.93 -13.12 0.37
CA SER A 37 -2.64 -14.53 0.62
C SER A 37 -1.80 -15.09 -0.50
N GLY A 38 -0.76 -15.81 -0.13
CA GLY A 38 0.30 -16.09 -1.08
C GLY A 38 1.24 -17.20 -0.65
N THR A 39 2.39 -17.21 -1.32
CA THR A 39 3.46 -18.17 -1.10
C THR A 39 4.71 -17.44 -0.66
N LEU A 40 5.36 -17.94 0.40
CA LEU A 40 6.71 -17.56 0.78
C LEU A 40 7.68 -18.61 0.25
N THR A 41 8.58 -18.21 -0.65
CA THR A 41 9.60 -19.07 -1.24
C THR A 41 10.97 -18.73 -0.68
N SER A 42 11.61 -19.70 -0.02
CA SER A 42 12.96 -19.56 0.51
C SER A 42 14.01 -19.98 -0.53
N LYS A 43 15.06 -19.20 -0.67
CA LYS A 43 16.20 -19.43 -1.57
C LYS A 43 17.52 -19.24 -0.84
N SER A 44 18.55 -19.98 -1.27
CA SER A 44 19.94 -19.69 -0.88
C SER A 44 20.40 -18.36 -1.50
N ALA A 45 21.53 -17.82 -1.04
CA ALA A 45 22.19 -16.68 -1.67
C ALA A 45 22.56 -16.94 -3.16
N THR A 46 22.74 -18.20 -3.55
CA THR A 46 23.00 -18.61 -4.95
C THR A 46 21.72 -18.79 -5.77
N GLY A 47 20.54 -18.56 -5.18
CA GLY A 47 19.24 -18.64 -5.84
C GLY A 47 18.59 -20.03 -5.85
N ALA A 48 19.23 -21.06 -5.27
CA ALA A 48 18.65 -22.39 -5.18
C ALA A 48 17.42 -22.37 -4.26
N VAL A 49 16.29 -22.89 -4.73
CA VAL A 49 15.06 -22.97 -3.93
C VAL A 49 15.24 -23.99 -2.81
N LEU A 50 15.07 -23.53 -1.57
CA LEU A 50 15.20 -24.35 -0.36
C LEU A 50 13.83 -24.90 0.08
N GLY A 51 12.75 -24.22 -0.28
CA GLY A 51 11.39 -24.63 0.01
C GLY A 51 10.39 -23.51 -0.20
N SER A 52 9.11 -23.84 -0.14
CA SER A 52 8.02 -22.89 -0.17
C SER A 52 6.92 -23.27 0.83
N SER A 53 6.16 -22.27 1.26
CA SER A 53 5.04 -22.44 2.19
C SER A 53 3.97 -21.40 1.94
N SER A 54 2.74 -21.66 2.37
CA SER A 54 1.70 -20.63 2.40
C SER A 54 2.05 -19.54 3.41
N ALA A 55 1.75 -18.30 3.06
CA ALA A 55 1.95 -17.14 3.90
C ALA A 55 0.85 -16.10 3.66
N THR A 56 0.75 -15.11 4.53
CA THR A 56 -0.19 -14.01 4.44
C THR A 56 0.50 -12.71 4.82
N ALA A 57 0.21 -11.63 4.10
CA ALA A 57 0.64 -10.29 4.43
C ALA A 57 -0.61 -9.42 4.66
N GLY A 58 -0.75 -8.90 5.88
CA GLY A 58 -1.73 -7.87 6.22
C GLY A 58 -1.11 -6.49 6.04
N ILE A 59 -1.81 -5.60 5.35
CA ILE A 59 -1.34 -4.26 5.00
C ILE A 59 -2.33 -3.24 5.53
N SER A 60 -1.82 -2.30 6.32
CA SER A 60 -2.60 -1.20 6.90
C SER A 60 -1.90 0.12 6.66
N ILE A 61 -2.65 1.16 6.32
CA ILE A 61 -2.14 2.53 6.27
C ILE A 61 -2.01 3.06 7.69
N THR A 62 -0.86 3.68 7.98
CA THR A 62 -0.50 4.17 9.32
C THR A 62 -0.13 5.66 9.34
N GLY A 63 -0.02 6.27 8.16
CA GLY A 63 0.28 7.68 7.95
C GLY A 63 0.20 8.04 6.47
N GLU A 64 0.50 9.29 6.15
CA GLU A 64 0.64 9.72 4.76
C GLU A 64 1.75 8.92 4.07
N ASN A 65 1.43 8.27 2.95
CA ASN A 65 2.34 7.42 2.18
C ASN A 65 3.12 6.37 3.01
N LEU A 66 2.58 5.95 4.17
CA LEU A 66 3.24 5.04 5.09
C LEU A 66 2.31 3.86 5.44
N ILE A 67 2.78 2.64 5.17
CA ILE A 67 2.10 1.40 5.51
C ILE A 67 2.86 0.60 6.55
N GLN A 68 2.11 -0.16 7.34
CA GLN A 68 2.60 -1.28 8.13
C GLN A 68 2.27 -2.57 7.39
N VAL A 69 3.28 -3.43 7.23
CA VAL A 69 3.13 -4.77 6.68
C VAL A 69 3.39 -5.78 7.78
N HIS A 70 2.39 -6.60 8.09
CA HIS A 70 2.53 -7.77 8.95
C HIS A 70 2.52 -9.03 8.09
N CYS A 71 3.67 -9.71 7.99
CA CYS A 71 3.82 -10.92 7.18
C CYS A 71 4.01 -12.15 8.08
N VAL A 72 3.15 -13.15 7.90
CA VAL A 72 3.13 -14.39 8.66
C VAL A 72 3.15 -15.58 7.72
N GLY A 73 4.03 -16.55 7.98
CA GLY A 73 4.18 -17.78 7.22
C GLY A 73 5.11 -18.76 7.94
N ALA A 74 5.46 -19.87 7.29
CA ALA A 74 6.37 -20.83 7.93
C ALA A 74 7.76 -20.20 8.15
N GLY A 75 8.14 -20.02 9.42
CA GLY A 75 9.45 -19.49 9.80
C GLY A 75 9.58 -17.96 9.73
N ILE A 76 8.48 -17.22 9.50
CA ILE A 76 8.43 -15.77 9.55
C ILE A 76 7.14 -15.29 10.25
N ASP A 77 7.31 -14.37 11.19
CA ASP A 77 6.25 -13.54 11.76
C ASP A 77 6.90 -12.19 12.04
N THR A 78 6.68 -11.24 11.12
CA THR A 78 7.39 -9.96 11.16
C THR A 78 6.48 -8.82 10.76
N THR A 79 6.68 -7.70 11.44
CA THR A 79 6.00 -6.45 11.17
C THR A 79 7.03 -5.38 10.86
N PHE A 80 6.84 -4.65 9.77
CA PHE A 80 7.76 -3.61 9.33
C PHE A 80 7.00 -2.49 8.61
N MET A 81 7.65 -1.34 8.50
CA MET A 81 7.05 -0.13 7.94
C MET A 81 7.68 0.19 6.59
N LEU A 82 6.84 0.55 5.62
CA LEU A 82 7.28 0.94 4.29
C LEU A 82 6.63 2.25 3.88
N ASN A 83 7.40 3.12 3.24
CA ASN A 83 6.82 4.18 2.44
C ASN A 83 6.31 3.59 1.12
N TYR A 84 5.22 4.13 0.58
CA TYR A 84 4.66 3.74 -0.71
C TYR A 84 4.47 4.93 -1.64
N TYR A 85 4.70 4.72 -2.93
CA TYR A 85 4.74 5.76 -3.96
C TYR A 85 4.02 5.27 -5.22
N ALA A 86 3.11 6.08 -5.75
CA ALA A 86 2.44 5.78 -7.01
C ALA A 86 3.43 5.77 -8.19
N ASP A 87 3.30 4.79 -9.06
CA ASP A 87 4.12 4.62 -10.27
C ASP A 87 3.32 3.98 -11.40
N ASN A 88 2.59 4.81 -12.14
CA ASN A 88 1.68 4.37 -13.20
C ASN A 88 0.66 3.34 -12.65
N ASP A 89 0.66 2.12 -13.18
CA ASP A 89 -0.25 1.04 -12.79
C ASP A 89 0.27 0.21 -11.60
N SER A 90 1.29 0.71 -10.90
CA SER A 90 1.93 0.04 -9.77
C SER A 90 2.08 0.99 -8.59
N VAL A 91 2.25 0.41 -7.40
CA VAL A 91 2.71 1.14 -6.22
C VAL A 91 4.06 0.57 -5.82
N ARG A 92 5.07 1.42 -5.81
CA ARG A 92 6.44 1.07 -5.42
C ARG A 92 6.60 1.33 -3.93
N ILE A 93 7.49 0.59 -3.29
CA ILE A 93 7.71 0.68 -1.85
C ILE A 93 9.19 0.85 -1.51
N CYS A 94 9.45 1.55 -0.41
CA CYS A 94 10.77 1.72 0.15
C CYS A 94 10.71 1.52 1.67
N LEU A 95 11.84 1.12 2.28
CA LEU A 95 11.95 1.06 3.73
C LEU A 95 11.72 2.44 4.34
N ALA A 96 11.05 2.47 5.50
CA ALA A 96 10.81 3.71 6.22
C ALA A 96 11.78 3.90 7.40
N GLY A 97 12.02 5.16 7.77
CA GLY A 97 12.69 5.54 9.00
C GLY A 97 14.06 4.88 9.22
N LYS A 98 14.22 4.18 10.34
CA LYS A 98 15.51 3.61 10.74
C LYS A 98 15.95 2.44 9.85
N ASP A 99 15.00 1.68 9.29
CA ASP A 99 15.33 0.56 8.41
C ASP A 99 15.90 1.05 7.08
N PHE A 100 15.42 2.19 6.58
CA PHE A 100 16.04 2.90 5.45
C PHE A 100 17.50 3.24 5.76
N GLN A 101 17.73 3.95 6.88
CA GLN A 101 19.07 4.40 7.25
C GLN A 101 20.04 3.24 7.45
N ASN A 102 19.59 2.17 8.11
CA ASN A 102 20.40 0.99 8.34
C ASN A 102 20.75 0.25 7.03
N THR A 103 19.88 0.32 6.02
CA THR A 103 20.05 -0.39 4.74
C THR A 103 20.90 0.40 3.76
N TYR A 104 20.63 1.70 3.59
CA TYR A 104 21.27 2.53 2.56
C TYR A 104 22.43 3.37 3.11
N GLY A 105 22.59 3.48 4.43
CA GLY A 105 23.73 4.17 5.05
C GLY A 105 23.61 5.70 5.10
N HIS A 106 22.49 6.26 4.67
CA HIS A 106 22.14 7.67 4.78
C HIS A 106 20.68 7.85 5.22
N THR A 107 20.34 9.02 5.73
CA THR A 107 18.96 9.35 6.10
C THR A 107 18.20 9.84 4.88
N MET A 108 16.87 9.66 4.87
CA MET A 108 16.04 10.37 3.90
C MET A 108 16.15 11.89 4.11
N GLY A 109 15.97 12.65 3.04
CA GLY A 109 15.82 14.09 3.08
C GLY A 109 14.67 14.51 4.01
N GLN A 110 14.84 15.67 4.66
CA GLN A 110 13.95 16.14 5.72
C GLN A 110 12.46 16.22 5.31
N TRP A 111 12.19 16.38 4.01
CA TRP A 111 10.84 16.47 3.45
C TRP A 111 10.17 15.11 3.21
N HIS A 112 10.96 14.03 3.07
CA HIS A 112 10.48 12.67 2.79
C HIS A 112 10.46 11.76 4.04
N MET A 113 10.92 12.29 5.19
CA MET A 113 10.93 11.59 6.47
C MET A 113 9.50 11.34 6.98
N GLY A 114 9.04 10.08 6.88
CA GLY A 114 7.71 9.66 7.37
C GLY A 114 6.62 9.61 6.31
N GLY A 115 6.98 9.43 5.03
CA GLY A 115 6.04 9.41 3.91
C GLY A 115 5.60 10.81 3.45
N GLY A 116 6.37 11.84 3.80
CA GLY A 116 6.02 13.24 3.58
C GLY A 116 6.14 13.74 2.13
N MET A 117 5.13 14.54 1.77
CA MET A 117 5.00 15.56 0.72
C MET A 117 5.84 15.45 -0.57
N MET A 118 5.21 14.93 -1.62
CA MET A 118 5.69 14.98 -3.02
C MET A 118 5.36 16.34 -3.69
N GLY A 119 5.53 17.43 -2.95
CA GLY A 119 4.97 18.75 -3.29
C GLY A 119 5.64 19.44 -4.48
N ASP A 120 6.86 19.05 -4.83
CA ASP A 120 7.68 19.57 -5.93
C ASP A 120 7.82 18.58 -7.09
N ILE A 121 6.95 17.56 -7.14
CA ILE A 121 6.87 16.63 -8.26
C ILE A 121 6.70 17.38 -9.59
N GLN A 122 7.55 17.06 -10.56
CA GLN A 122 7.49 17.70 -11.87
C GLN A 122 6.33 17.14 -12.70
N LYS A 123 5.79 17.96 -13.62
CA LYS A 123 4.73 17.52 -14.52
C LYS A 123 5.19 16.31 -15.36
N GLY A 124 4.49 15.20 -15.23
CA GLY A 124 4.77 13.96 -15.96
C GLY A 124 5.76 13.01 -15.26
N GLN A 125 6.25 13.38 -14.07
CA GLN A 125 7.02 12.52 -13.20
C GLN A 125 6.07 11.74 -12.29
N THR A 126 6.37 10.45 -12.01
CA THR A 126 5.66 9.68 -10.98
C THR A 126 6.24 9.94 -9.60
N GLU A 127 5.47 9.66 -8.54
CA GLU A 127 5.97 9.80 -7.17
C GLU A 127 7.23 8.95 -6.97
N TRP A 128 7.22 7.73 -7.50
CA TRP A 128 8.38 6.86 -7.45
C TRP A 128 9.61 7.44 -8.16
N GLN A 129 9.44 7.98 -9.37
CA GLN A 129 10.54 8.59 -10.11
C GLN A 129 11.13 9.81 -9.40
N HIS A 130 10.30 10.55 -8.68
CA HIS A 130 10.73 11.69 -7.87
C HIS A 130 11.50 11.22 -6.64
N HIS A 131 10.91 10.31 -5.86
CA HIS A 131 11.58 9.67 -4.71
C HIS A 131 12.95 9.10 -5.06
N MET A 132 13.04 8.37 -6.18
CA MET A 132 14.30 7.79 -6.64
C MET A 132 15.36 8.83 -7.02
N ALA A 133 14.95 9.98 -7.54
CA ALA A 133 15.88 11.04 -7.92
C ALA A 133 16.48 11.77 -6.71
N ASP A 134 15.68 11.94 -5.66
CA ASP A 134 16.07 12.72 -4.48
C ASP A 134 16.77 11.88 -3.42
N GLU A 135 16.34 10.62 -3.25
CA GLU A 135 16.70 9.82 -2.08
C GLU A 135 17.60 8.62 -2.38
N HIS A 136 17.81 8.24 -3.64
CA HIS A 136 18.52 7.00 -3.95
C HIS A 136 19.74 7.17 -4.84
N MET A 137 20.76 6.36 -4.56
CA MET A 137 21.88 6.14 -5.45
C MET A 137 21.59 4.98 -6.40
N ALA A 138 22.26 4.92 -7.55
CA ALA A 138 22.06 3.87 -8.55
C ALA A 138 22.30 2.43 -8.04
N VAL A 139 22.97 2.27 -6.89
CA VAL A 139 23.27 0.97 -6.26
C VAL A 139 22.21 0.52 -5.26
N ASP A 140 21.27 1.38 -4.90
CA ASP A 140 20.25 1.09 -3.91
C ASP A 140 19.22 0.10 -4.46
N LYS A 141 18.97 -0.94 -3.68
CA LYS A 141 18.03 -2.01 -4.06
C LYS A 141 16.72 -1.83 -3.31
N HIS A 142 15.62 -2.10 -4.01
CA HIS A 142 14.27 -2.12 -3.45
C HIS A 142 13.71 -3.53 -3.48
N SER A 143 12.91 -3.84 -2.47
CA SER A 143 12.60 -5.24 -2.14
C SER A 143 11.14 -5.63 -2.40
N GLY A 144 10.33 -4.80 -3.08
CA GLY A 144 8.96 -5.21 -3.41
C GLY A 144 8.12 -4.14 -4.08
N GLY A 145 6.82 -4.40 -4.15
CA GLY A 145 5.82 -3.51 -4.73
C GLY A 145 4.44 -4.15 -4.83
N PHE A 146 3.49 -3.33 -5.27
CA PHE A 146 2.14 -3.73 -5.60
C PHE A 146 1.92 -3.64 -7.11
N ASP A 147 1.30 -4.67 -7.66
CA ASP A 147 0.71 -4.64 -8.99
C ASP A 147 -0.78 -4.41 -8.82
N MET A 148 -1.24 -3.21 -9.18
CA MET A 148 -2.62 -2.78 -8.98
C MET A 148 -3.57 -3.40 -10.00
N MET A 149 -3.07 -3.85 -11.15
CA MET A 149 -3.88 -4.55 -12.15
C MET A 149 -4.19 -5.98 -11.71
N ASN A 150 -3.22 -6.64 -11.07
CA ASN A 150 -3.35 -8.01 -10.61
C ASN A 150 -3.74 -8.12 -9.13
N ASN A 151 -3.97 -7.00 -8.44
CA ASN A 151 -4.21 -6.93 -7.00
C ASN A 151 -3.21 -7.77 -6.21
N SER A 152 -1.93 -7.66 -6.56
CA SER A 152 -0.86 -8.48 -5.99
C SER A 152 0.15 -7.66 -5.21
N PHE A 153 0.76 -8.28 -4.21
CA PHE A 153 1.83 -7.73 -3.40
C PHE A 153 2.99 -8.71 -3.34
N GLY A 154 4.18 -8.22 -3.67
CA GLY A 154 5.42 -8.97 -3.62
C GLY A 154 6.45 -8.31 -2.71
N TYR A 155 7.16 -9.10 -1.91
CA TYR A 155 8.24 -8.61 -1.06
C TYR A 155 9.38 -9.63 -0.86
N THR A 156 10.61 -9.14 -0.86
CA THR A 156 11.85 -9.91 -0.69
C THR A 156 12.50 -9.61 0.66
N PHE A 157 12.59 -10.62 1.51
CA PHE A 157 13.30 -10.56 2.78
C PHE A 157 14.73 -11.07 2.59
N ASN A 158 15.70 -10.26 2.99
CA ASN A 158 17.10 -10.67 3.08
C ASN A 158 17.42 -11.05 4.53
N ARG A 159 17.63 -12.34 4.79
CA ARG A 159 17.93 -12.86 6.12
C ARG A 159 19.40 -13.23 6.22
N TYR A 160 20.10 -12.49 7.07
CA TYR A 160 21.49 -12.76 7.44
C TYR A 160 21.53 -13.43 8.81
N ASN A 161 22.20 -14.58 8.91
CA ASN A 161 22.49 -15.27 10.16
C ASN A 161 23.99 -15.59 10.21
N GLY A 162 24.76 -14.68 10.82
CA GLY A 162 26.22 -14.72 10.76
C GLY A 162 26.72 -14.62 9.31
N SER A 163 27.46 -15.64 8.85
CA SER A 163 27.94 -15.74 7.47
C SER A 163 26.91 -16.30 6.48
N SER A 164 25.77 -16.81 6.96
CA SER A 164 24.74 -17.38 6.09
C SER A 164 23.77 -16.30 5.62
N HIS A 165 23.56 -16.23 4.30
CA HIS A 165 22.56 -15.37 3.67
C HIS A 165 21.50 -16.24 2.99
N SER A 166 20.25 -15.97 3.32
CA SER A 166 19.09 -16.58 2.68
C SER A 166 18.10 -15.49 2.26
N ILE A 167 17.37 -15.77 1.20
CA ILE A 167 16.40 -14.86 0.61
C ILE A 167 15.02 -15.51 0.74
N MET A 168 14.01 -14.77 1.19
CA MET A 168 12.63 -15.25 1.19
C MET A 168 11.78 -14.29 0.37
N ASN A 169 11.06 -14.82 -0.62
CA ASN A 169 10.19 -14.03 -1.50
C ASN A 169 8.74 -14.36 -1.17
N PHE A 170 7.99 -13.36 -0.73
CA PHE A 170 6.55 -13.42 -0.62
C PHE A 170 5.93 -12.91 -1.92
N GLU A 171 4.95 -13.65 -2.46
CA GLU A 171 4.09 -13.22 -3.56
C GLU A 171 2.65 -13.60 -3.19
N GLY A 172 1.75 -12.63 -3.14
CA GLY A 172 0.36 -12.85 -2.73
C GLY A 172 -0.65 -12.01 -3.50
N ILE A 173 -1.89 -12.50 -3.53
CA ILE A 173 -3.04 -11.82 -4.16
C ILE A 173 -3.98 -11.35 -3.04
N LYS A 174 -4.52 -10.14 -3.20
CA LYS A 174 -5.52 -9.55 -2.31
C LYS A 174 -6.78 -10.42 -2.28
N LYS A 175 -7.31 -10.69 -1.09
CA LYS A 175 -8.58 -11.42 -0.88
C LYS A 175 -9.80 -10.53 -0.97
#